data_AF-A0A7V1FWV3-F1
#
_entry.id   AF-A0A7V1FWV3-F1
#
_cell.length_a   1.000
_cell.length_b   1.000
_cell.length_c   1.000
_cell.angle_alpha   90.00
_cell.angle_beta   90.00
_cell.angle_gamma   90.00
#
_symmetry.space_group_name_H-M   'P 1'
#
loop_
_entity.id
_entity.type
_entity.pdbx_description
1 polymer ?
#
loop_
_entity_poly.entity_id
_entity_poly.type
_entity_poly.pdbx_seq_one_letter_code
_entity_poly.pdbx_strand_id
1 'polypeptide(L)'
;MATWRNWLKSLLPWTRQEEAQPSTSSNPTLLGRPAAAAPPTPPAIPHLSEPIRLVPLKEWTVRFISPYAWDRAVIRILPLLREERIPLPEVLSPTPTTYLPPKLAQNLLLALQEMYGIVPPAVVLNGEFASTY
;
A
#
# COMPACT_ATOMS: atom_id res chain seq x y z
N MET A 1 23.46 7.93 19.12
CA MET A 1 23.43 7.47 17.72
C MET A 1 22.24 6.54 17.53
N ALA A 2 21.14 7.03 16.95
CA ALA A 2 19.98 6.19 16.67
C ALA A 2 20.29 5.33 15.43
N THR A 3 20.43 4.02 15.62
CA THR A 3 20.64 3.06 14.53
C THR A 3 19.40 3.01 13.64
N TRP A 4 19.59 2.97 12.33
CA TRP A 4 18.54 2.92 11.30
C TRP A 4 17.47 1.83 11.55
N ARG A 5 17.82 0.76 12.27
CA ARG A 5 16.88 -0.28 12.76
C ARG A 5 15.80 0.27 13.69
N ASN A 6 16.10 1.26 14.52
CA ASN A 6 15.13 1.89 15.42
C ASN A 6 14.17 2.82 14.68
N TRP A 7 14.66 3.48 13.62
CA TRP A 7 13.82 4.26 12.71
C TRP A 7 12.88 3.36 11.90
N LEU A 8 13.38 2.23 11.39
CA LEU A 8 12.54 1.24 10.69
C LEU A 8 11.45 0.64 11.58
N LYS A 9 11.76 0.36 12.85
CA LYS A 9 10.79 -0.13 13.84
C LYS A 9 9.72 0.92 14.18
N SER A 10 10.05 2.21 14.18
CA SER A 10 9.04 3.26 14.45
C SER A 10 8.05 3.43 13.29
N LEU A 11 8.38 2.97 12.09
CA LEU A 11 7.50 2.96 10.92
C LEU A 11 6.58 1.73 10.86
N LEU A 12 6.76 0.76 11.76
CA LEU A 12 6.00 -0.50 11.81
C LEU A 12 5.20 -0.57 13.14
N PRO A 13 4.12 0.21 13.30
CA PRO A 13 3.37 0.31 14.56
C PRO A 13 2.77 -1.04 15.04
N TRP A 14 2.47 -1.96 14.13
CA TRP A 14 1.99 -3.33 14.38
C TRP A 14 3.00 -4.28 15.06
N THR A 15 4.27 -3.89 15.26
CA THR A 15 5.25 -4.71 16.01
C THR A 15 5.25 -4.43 17.51
N ARG A 16 4.46 -3.45 17.98
CA ARG A 16 4.04 -3.41 19.38
C ARG A 16 3.00 -4.51 19.59
N GLN A 17 3.45 -5.71 19.93
CA GLN A 17 2.59 -6.63 20.64
C GLN A 17 2.20 -5.96 21.94
N GLU A 18 0.93 -5.56 22.02
CA GLU A 18 0.26 -5.31 23.30
C GLU A 18 0.32 -6.61 24.10
N GLU A 19 1.24 -6.65 25.06
CA GLU A 19 1.18 -7.53 26.20
C GLU A 19 0.02 -7.01 27.09
N ALA A 20 -1.21 -7.39 26.75
CA ALA A 20 -2.39 -7.08 27.54
C ALA A 20 -3.06 -8.39 28.00
N GLN A 21 -2.80 -8.67 29.28
CA GLN A 21 -3.46 -9.68 30.12
C GLN A 21 -5.01 -9.53 30.15
N PRO A 22 -5.73 -10.59 30.58
CA PRO A 22 -7.15 -10.78 30.29
C PRO A 22 -8.04 -9.92 31.20
N SER A 23 -9.18 -9.48 30.68
CA SER A 23 -10.25 -8.89 31.51
C SER A 23 -11.58 -9.56 31.18
N THR A 24 -12.02 -10.34 32.16
CA THR A 24 -13.37 -10.87 32.35
C THR A 24 -14.37 -9.73 32.59
N SER A 25 -15.65 -10.01 32.29
CA SER A 25 -16.86 -9.50 32.96
C SER A 25 -17.75 -8.46 32.22
N SER A 26 -18.92 -8.97 31.84
CA SER A 26 -20.29 -8.45 32.08
C SER A 26 -20.81 -7.14 31.44
N ASN A 27 -21.77 -7.34 30.51
CA ASN A 27 -22.97 -6.58 30.08
C ASN A 27 -23.67 -5.63 31.11
N PRO A 28 -24.73 -4.83 30.77
CA PRO A 28 -25.37 -4.49 29.47
C PRO A 28 -25.89 -3.00 29.31
N THR A 29 -26.52 -2.71 28.16
CA THR A 29 -27.58 -1.70 27.87
C THR A 29 -27.25 -0.19 27.88
N LEU A 30 -27.27 0.46 26.70
CA LEU A 30 -27.79 1.83 26.58
C LEU A 30 -28.30 2.18 25.17
N LEU A 31 -29.48 2.81 25.19
CA LEU A 31 -30.33 3.30 24.11
C LEU A 31 -29.65 4.20 23.06
N GLY A 32 -30.14 4.12 21.82
CA GLY A 32 -30.23 5.25 20.90
C GLY A 32 -28.91 5.80 20.36
N ARG A 33 -28.28 5.08 19.43
CA ARG A 33 -27.22 5.67 18.58
C ARG A 33 -27.78 5.84 17.17
N PRO A 34 -27.74 7.05 16.56
CA PRO A 34 -28.04 7.18 15.14
C PRO A 34 -27.12 6.21 14.41
N ALA A 35 -27.67 5.44 13.46
CA ALA A 35 -26.92 4.47 12.68
C ALA A 35 -25.67 5.16 12.14
N ALA A 36 -24.51 4.83 12.71
CA ALA A 36 -23.25 5.31 12.21
C ALA A 36 -23.22 4.91 10.74
N ALA A 37 -23.14 5.89 9.84
CA ALA A 37 -22.97 5.65 8.43
C ALA A 37 -21.90 4.56 8.29
N ALA A 38 -22.26 3.46 7.63
CA ALA A 38 -21.35 2.34 7.46
C ALA A 38 -20.00 2.90 6.97
N PRO A 39 -18.86 2.45 7.52
CA PRO A 39 -17.57 2.91 7.06
C PRO A 39 -17.53 2.74 5.54
N PRO A 40 -17.02 3.74 4.79
CA PRO A 40 -16.96 3.66 3.33
C PRO A 40 -16.27 2.35 2.97
N THR A 41 -16.95 1.53 2.15
CA THR A 41 -16.41 0.26 1.70
C THR A 41 -15.08 0.55 1.00
N PRO A 42 -13.96 -0.03 1.45
CA PRO A 42 -12.68 0.24 0.83
C PRO A 42 -12.72 -0.17 -0.65
N PRO A 43 -12.14 0.63 -1.56
CA PRO A 43 -12.20 0.35 -2.99
C PRO A 43 -11.60 -1.03 -3.30
N ALA A 44 -12.32 -1.91 -3.99
CA ALA A 44 -11.80 -3.24 -4.27
C ALA A 44 -10.52 -3.17 -5.14
N ILE A 45 -9.45 -3.85 -4.72
CA ILE A 45 -8.25 -3.97 -5.56
C ILE A 45 -8.57 -4.91 -6.72
N PRO A 46 -8.35 -4.52 -7.98
CA PRO A 46 -8.48 -5.42 -9.10
C PRO A 46 -7.48 -6.57 -8.97
N HIS A 47 -7.88 -7.78 -9.39
CA HIS A 47 -6.98 -8.92 -9.43
C HIS A 47 -6.08 -8.81 -10.67
N LEU A 48 -4.77 -8.78 -10.47
CA LEU A 48 -3.80 -8.68 -11.56
C LEU A 48 -3.34 -10.08 -12.01
N SER A 49 -3.61 -10.43 -13.27
CA SER A 49 -3.10 -11.63 -13.94
C SER A 49 -1.88 -11.36 -14.81
N GLU A 50 -1.69 -10.11 -15.22
CA GLU A 50 -0.64 -9.69 -16.15
C GLU A 50 0.36 -8.74 -15.48
N PRO A 51 1.62 -8.70 -15.95
CA PRO A 51 2.61 -7.78 -15.42
C PRO A 51 2.25 -6.34 -15.78
N ILE A 52 2.43 -5.43 -14.82
CA ILE A 52 2.08 -4.00 -15.01
C ILE A 52 3.31 -3.17 -15.34
N ARG A 53 3.12 -2.08 -16.10
CA ARG A 53 4.18 -1.08 -16.33
C ARG A 53 4.35 -0.20 -15.11
N LEU A 54 5.59 -0.01 -14.66
CA LEU A 54 5.85 0.77 -13.45
C LEU A 54 5.88 2.27 -13.67
N VAL A 55 6.25 2.77 -14.85
CA VAL A 55 6.36 4.22 -15.10
C VAL A 55 5.02 4.94 -14.92
N PRO A 56 3.92 4.55 -15.59
CA PRO A 56 2.64 5.25 -15.45
C PRO A 56 2.11 5.18 -14.01
N LEU A 57 2.32 4.04 -13.35
CA LEU A 57 1.91 3.85 -11.96
C LEU A 57 2.70 4.76 -11.02
N LYS A 58 4.03 4.80 -11.14
CA LYS A 58 4.89 5.68 -10.33
C LYS A 58 4.50 7.13 -10.50
N GLU A 59 4.36 7.59 -11.74
CA GLU A 59 4.01 8.98 -12.03
C GLU A 59 2.65 9.34 -11.46
N TRP A 60 1.64 8.50 -11.65
CA TRP A 60 0.32 8.71 -11.07
C TRP A 60 0.38 8.77 -9.54
N THR A 61 1.14 7.87 -8.91
CA THR A 61 1.30 7.81 -7.45
C THR A 61 1.93 9.10 -6.91
N VAL A 62 2.98 9.57 -7.56
CA VAL A 62 3.70 10.80 -7.19
C VAL A 62 2.83 12.05 -7.40
N ARG A 63 2.09 12.08 -8.51
CA ARG A 63 1.29 13.25 -8.91
C ARG A 63 -0.02 13.40 -8.14
N PHE A 64 -0.71 12.29 -7.85
CA PHE A 64 -2.08 12.32 -7.32
C PHE A 64 -2.19 11.89 -5.85
N ILE A 65 -1.19 11.22 -5.29
CA ILE A 65 -1.19 10.84 -3.85
C ILE A 65 -0.23 11.73 -3.06
N SER A 66 1.08 11.61 -3.32
CA SER A 66 2.12 12.37 -2.62
C SER A 66 3.47 12.13 -3.29
N PRO A 67 4.41 13.09 -3.27
CA PRO A 67 5.76 12.91 -3.80
C PRO A 67 6.51 11.72 -3.21
N TYR A 68 6.15 11.28 -1.99
CA TYR A 68 6.78 10.15 -1.30
C TYR A 68 5.93 8.88 -1.27
N ALA A 69 4.72 8.89 -1.86
CA ALA A 69 3.83 7.74 -1.79
C ALA A 69 4.40 6.52 -2.50
N TRP A 70 5.09 6.73 -3.63
CA TRP A 70 5.80 5.69 -4.34
C TRP A 70 6.85 5.01 -3.47
N ASP A 71 7.79 5.78 -2.93
CA ASP A 71 8.90 5.24 -2.15
C ASP A 71 8.41 4.48 -0.92
N ARG A 72 7.36 5.00 -0.26
CA ARG A 72 6.77 4.32 0.91
C ARG A 72 6.08 3.00 0.55
N ALA A 73 5.38 2.94 -0.59
CA ALA A 73 4.80 1.69 -1.09
C ALA A 73 5.89 0.70 -1.49
N VAL A 74 6.96 1.16 -2.14
CA VAL A 74 8.13 0.33 -2.48
C VAL A 74 8.80 -0.23 -1.22
N ILE A 75 8.96 0.59 -0.17
CA ILE A 75 9.51 0.16 1.12
C ILE A 75 8.71 -1.02 1.70
N ARG A 76 7.38 -0.99 1.59
CA ARG A 76 6.49 -2.07 2.05
C ARG A 76 6.73 -3.39 1.32
N ILE A 77 7.04 -3.35 0.03
CA ILE A 77 7.27 -4.56 -0.79
C ILE A 77 8.75 -4.97 -0.86
N LEU A 78 9.68 -4.27 -0.19
CA LEU A 78 11.11 -4.61 -0.20
C LEU A 78 11.41 -6.09 0.13
N PRO A 79 10.76 -6.73 1.13
CA PRO A 79 11.00 -8.14 1.40
C PRO A 79 10.66 -9.03 0.19
N LEU A 80 9.56 -8.72 -0.49
CA LEU A 80 9.09 -9.47 -1.66
C LEU A 80 9.99 -9.21 -2.88
N LEU A 81 10.46 -7.97 -3.07
CA LEU A 81 11.44 -7.65 -4.12
C LEU A 81 12.73 -8.46 -3.94
N ARG A 82 13.17 -8.66 -2.68
CA ARG A 82 14.33 -9.49 -2.36
C ARG A 82 14.09 -10.96 -2.66
N GLU A 83 12.91 -11.48 -2.35
CA GLU A 83 12.54 -12.88 -2.64
C GLU A 83 12.55 -13.15 -4.16
N GLU A 84 12.00 -12.25 -4.96
CA GLU A 84 11.96 -12.36 -6.42
C GLU A 84 13.25 -11.90 -7.12
N ARG A 85 14.28 -11.53 -6.34
CA ARG A 85 15.59 -11.04 -6.83
C ARG A 85 15.47 -9.84 -7.80
N ILE A 86 14.45 -9.00 -7.60
CA ILE A 86 14.26 -7.78 -8.40
C ILE A 86 15.13 -6.66 -7.83
N PRO A 87 15.97 -5.99 -8.65
CA PRO A 87 16.80 -4.90 -8.19
C PRO A 87 15.95 -3.70 -7.75
N LEU A 88 16.14 -3.25 -6.52
CA LEU A 88 15.47 -2.06 -6.00
C LEU A 88 15.61 -0.81 -6.92
N PRO A 89 16.78 -0.53 -7.54
CA PRO A 89 16.92 0.62 -8.44
C PRO A 89 15.95 0.58 -9.63
N GLU A 90 15.63 -0.61 -10.15
CA GLU A 90 14.69 -0.76 -11.26
C GLU A 90 13.26 -0.39 -10.86
N VAL A 91 12.89 -0.61 -9.59
CA VAL A 91 11.56 -0.28 -9.07
C VAL A 91 11.48 1.19 -8.63
N LEU A 92 12.55 1.73 -8.04
CA LEU A 92 12.60 3.14 -7.63
C LEU A 92 12.70 4.08 -8.82
N SER A 93 13.47 3.71 -9.85
CA SER A 93 13.67 4.49 -11.07
C SER A 93 13.30 3.64 -12.30
N PRO A 94 12.00 3.34 -12.49
CA PRO A 94 11.55 2.49 -13.57
C PRO A 94 11.78 3.16 -14.92
N THR A 95 12.10 2.33 -15.91
CA THR A 95 12.17 2.70 -17.32
C THR A 95 10.88 2.29 -18.04
N PRO A 96 10.60 2.78 -19.26
CA PRO A 96 9.39 2.40 -20.00
C PRO A 96 9.24 0.89 -20.28
N THR A 97 10.34 0.14 -20.16
CA THR A 97 10.41 -1.32 -20.32
C THR A 97 10.40 -2.07 -18.99
N THR A 98 10.33 -1.37 -17.86
CA THR A 98 10.30 -2.02 -16.55
C THR A 98 8.87 -2.45 -16.22
N TYR A 99 8.71 -3.75 -16.07
CA TYR A 99 7.45 -4.38 -15.66
C TYR A 99 7.58 -5.00 -14.28
N LEU A 100 6.48 -5.02 -13.55
CA LEU A 100 6.39 -5.70 -12.27
C LEU A 100 5.51 -6.95 -12.38
N PRO A 101 5.97 -8.11 -11.87
CA PRO A 101 5.17 -9.32 -11.85
C PRO A 101 3.82 -9.12 -11.15
N PRO A 102 2.75 -9.82 -11.58
CA PRO A 102 1.40 -9.61 -11.07
C PRO A 102 1.29 -9.75 -9.55
N LYS A 103 2.00 -10.72 -8.95
CA LYS A 103 2.01 -10.93 -7.49
C LYS A 103 2.57 -9.72 -6.74
N LEU A 104 3.70 -9.18 -7.19
CA LEU A 104 4.32 -8.01 -6.58
C LEU A 104 3.48 -6.76 -6.81
N ALA A 105 2.93 -6.62 -8.01
CA ALA A 105 2.01 -5.55 -8.35
C ALA A 105 0.78 -5.54 -7.44
N GLN A 106 0.18 -6.71 -7.18
CA GLN A 106 -0.94 -6.84 -6.25
C GLN A 106 -0.57 -6.36 -4.85
N ASN A 107 0.61 -6.73 -4.35
CA ASN A 107 1.10 -6.31 -3.03
C ASN A 107 1.41 -4.81 -2.97
N LEU A 108 1.90 -4.23 -4.07
CA LEU A 108 2.12 -2.79 -4.18
C LEU A 108 0.80 -2.02 -4.15
N LEU A 109 -0.22 -2.49 -4.88
CA LEU A 109 -1.56 -1.89 -4.86
C LEU A 109 -2.21 -2.02 -3.49
N LEU A 110 -2.03 -3.16 -2.83
CA LEU A 110 -2.49 -3.36 -1.45
C LEU A 110 -1.79 -2.39 -0.49
N ALA A 111 -0.48 -2.20 -0.62
CA ALA A 111 0.24 -1.22 0.18
C ALA A 111 -0.28 0.21 -0.05
N LEU A 112 -0.51 0.62 -1.30
CA LEU A 112 -1.09 1.93 -1.62
C LEU A 112 -2.49 2.10 -1.04
N GLN A 113 -3.33 1.07 -1.14
CA GLN A 113 -4.67 1.09 -0.58
C GLN A 113 -4.65 1.16 0.96
N GLU A 114 -3.86 0.33 1.63
CA GLU A 114 -3.76 0.32 3.09
C GLU A 114 -3.25 1.66 3.63
N MET A 115 -2.31 2.29 2.91
CA MET A 115 -1.67 3.52 3.36
C MET A 115 -2.47 4.78 3.06
N TYR A 116 -3.15 4.82 1.91
CA TYR A 116 -3.76 6.03 1.38
C TYR A 116 -5.26 5.90 1.14
N GLY A 117 -5.82 4.69 1.20
CA GLY A 117 -7.23 4.43 0.91
C GLY A 117 -7.59 4.56 -0.58
N ILE A 118 -6.59 4.63 -1.47
CA ILE A 118 -6.78 4.90 -2.90
C ILE A 118 -6.23 3.74 -3.72
N VAL A 119 -6.95 3.38 -4.78
CA VAL A 119 -6.53 2.42 -5.80
C VAL A 119 -6.31 3.17 -7.12
N PRO A 120 -5.20 2.91 -7.85
CA PRO A 120 -4.96 3.51 -9.16
C PRO A 120 -6.07 3.16 -10.16
N PRO A 121 -6.42 4.08 -11.08
CA PRO A 121 -7.41 3.81 -12.11
C PRO A 121 -6.91 2.75 -13.10
N ALA A 122 -7.85 2.00 -13.71
CA ALA A 122 -7.53 0.91 -14.64
C ALA A 122 -6.65 1.36 -15.82
N VAL A 123 -6.82 2.59 -16.31
CA VAL A 123 -5.98 3.21 -17.36
C VAL A 123 -4.50 3.16 -16.98
N VAL A 124 -4.16 3.50 -15.74
CA VAL A 124 -2.78 3.49 -15.22
C VAL A 124 -2.26 2.05 -15.09
N LEU A 125 -3.12 1.12 -14.67
CA LEU A 125 -2.76 -0.30 -14.53
C LEU A 125 -2.50 -0.96 -15.90
N ASN A 126 -3.21 -0.53 -16.95
CA ASN A 126 -2.98 -0.95 -18.32
C ASN A 126 -1.72 -0.33 -18.95
N GLY A 127 -1.03 0.54 -18.22
CA GLY A 127 0.20 1.18 -18.67
C GLY A 127 -0.01 2.44 -19.50
N GLU A 128 -1.21 3.03 -19.47
CA GLU A 128 -1.51 4.30 -20.10
C GLU A 128 -1.33 5.45 -19.08
N PHE A 129 -0.90 6.61 -19.56
CA PHE A 129 -0.81 7.79 -18.70
C PHE A 129 -2.21 8.32 -18.42
N ALA A 130 -2.57 8.43 -17.14
CA ALA A 130 -3.72 9.21 -16.72
C ALA A 130 -3.42 10.70 -16.95
N SER A 131 -3.66 11.18 -18.17
CA SER A 131 -3.48 12.59 -18.53
C SER A 131 -4.58 13.51 -17.96
N THR A 132 -5.66 12.93 -17.44
CA THR A 132 -6.86 13.69 -17.08
C THR A 132 -7.59 13.03 -15.91
N TYR A 133 -7.40 13.59 -14.71
CA TYR A 133 -8.35 13.61 -13.60
C TYR A 133 -8.12 14.89 -12.81
#